data_AF-A0A5B9EA64-F1
#
_entry.id   AF-A0A5B9EA64-F1
#
_cell.length_a   1.000
_cell.length_b   1.000
_cell.length_c   1.000
_cell.angle_alpha   90.00
_cell.angle_beta   90.00
_cell.angle_gamma   90.00
#
_symmetry.space_group_name_H-M   'P 1'
#
loop_
_entity.id
_entity.type
_entity.pdbx_description
1 polymer ?
#
loop_
_entity_poly.entity_id
_entity_poly.type
_entity_poly.pdbx_seq_one_letter_code
_entity_poly.pdbx_strand_id
1 'polypeptide(L)'
;MKRVLIVTTLATLCGIATAQTPPPERTVTGNVVVSQHDPAVHIALPKQAIYLGAEHFVLYGVADCEIHLFVEADAQRVVKRLYWIQFEGYLPSTPNATYGYKFERTLELGGMKFDVRPRFGPSQPAKEGSDAAKVQAMLHAHGYTEPAGMMNVRLVHLTDATKRRELMVIYAEDLKETGFTAEELMPSGRGNAQWLEIEKELMERVKENVRFAKE
;
A
#
# COMPACT_ATOMS: atom_id res chain seq x y z
N MET A 1 -27.82 -47.37 54.43
CA MET A 1 -26.62 -47.05 53.63
C MET A 1 -27.03 -46.89 52.16
N LYS A 2 -27.13 -45.65 51.64
CA LYS A 2 -27.33 -45.37 50.21
C LYS A 2 -26.06 -44.70 49.69
N ARG A 3 -25.40 -45.32 48.70
CA ARG A 3 -24.21 -44.79 48.04
C ARG A 3 -24.64 -43.79 46.97
N VAL A 4 -24.14 -42.57 47.03
CA VAL A 4 -24.28 -41.54 45.99
C VAL A 4 -23.07 -41.68 45.06
N LEU A 5 -23.33 -41.86 43.76
CA LEU A 5 -22.32 -41.88 42.72
C LEU A 5 -22.17 -40.45 42.19
N ILE A 6 -21.01 -39.81 42.41
CA ILE A 6 -20.69 -38.52 41.82
C ILE A 6 -20.02 -38.79 40.47
N VAL A 7 -20.68 -38.39 39.39
CA VAL A 7 -20.13 -38.38 38.03
C VAL A 7 -19.57 -36.99 37.79
N THR A 8 -18.24 -36.90 37.66
CA THR A 8 -17.56 -35.64 37.32
C THR A 8 -17.43 -35.55 35.80
N THR A 9 -18.21 -34.67 35.17
CA THR A 9 -18.13 -34.40 33.73
C THR A 9 -16.94 -33.48 33.47
N LEU A 10 -15.91 -33.98 32.79
CA LEU A 10 -14.76 -33.19 32.35
C LEU A 10 -15.15 -32.44 31.07
N ALA A 11 -15.33 -31.12 31.16
CA ALA A 11 -15.59 -30.27 30.00
C ALA A 11 -14.26 -29.90 29.32
N THR A 12 -13.98 -30.50 28.17
CA THR A 12 -12.83 -30.17 27.33
C THR A 12 -13.16 -28.91 26.51
N LEU A 13 -12.62 -27.75 26.89
CA LEU A 13 -12.63 -26.57 26.02
C LEU A 13 -11.61 -26.79 24.89
N CYS A 14 -12.10 -27.09 23.69
CA CYS A 14 -11.31 -26.92 22.47
C CYS A 14 -11.15 -25.42 22.19
N GLY A 15 -9.99 -24.87 22.55
CA GLY A 15 -9.60 -23.53 22.08
C GLY A 15 -9.39 -23.57 20.57
N ILE A 16 -10.20 -22.83 19.82
CA ILE A 16 -9.97 -22.60 18.40
C ILE A 16 -8.73 -21.70 18.32
N ALA A 17 -7.60 -22.25 17.89
CA ALA A 17 -6.42 -21.47 17.57
C ALA A 17 -6.72 -20.66 16.31
N THR A 18 -7.06 -19.37 16.47
CA THR A 18 -7.04 -18.43 15.36
C THR A 18 -5.60 -18.31 14.89
N ALA A 19 -5.31 -18.71 13.65
CA ALA A 19 -4.01 -18.47 13.05
C ALA A 19 -3.73 -16.96 13.09
N GLN A 20 -2.80 -16.54 13.94
CA GLN A 20 -2.38 -15.14 14.00
C GLN A 20 -1.63 -14.83 12.72
N THR A 21 -2.02 -13.74 12.06
CA THR A 21 -1.25 -13.23 10.93
C THR A 21 0.16 -12.91 11.40
N PRO A 22 1.21 -13.40 10.70
CA PRO A 22 2.58 -13.11 11.09
C PRO A 22 2.83 -11.59 11.11
N PRO A 23 3.79 -11.12 11.92
CA PRO A 23 4.18 -9.72 11.88
C PRO A 23 4.75 -9.35 10.49
N PRO A 24 4.80 -8.05 10.14
CA PRO A 24 5.55 -7.58 8.98
C PRO A 24 7.00 -8.10 9.01
N GLU A 25 7.49 -8.55 7.87
CA GLU A 25 8.84 -9.10 7.72
C GLU A 25 9.86 -7.99 7.43
N ARG A 26 9.48 -6.98 6.63
CA ARG A 26 10.32 -5.83 6.33
C ARG A 26 10.37 -4.91 7.53
N THR A 27 11.49 -4.21 7.64
CA THR A 27 11.75 -3.30 8.77
C THR A 27 11.84 -1.87 8.29
N VAL A 28 11.63 -0.93 9.21
CA VAL A 28 11.80 0.50 8.96
C VAL A 28 12.87 1.05 9.87
N THR A 29 13.91 1.66 9.28
CA THR A 29 14.96 2.38 10.00
C THR A 29 14.91 3.85 9.60
N GLY A 30 14.39 4.68 10.50
CA GLY A 30 14.09 6.10 10.19
C GLY A 30 13.00 6.21 9.12
N ASN A 31 13.36 6.77 7.97
CA ASN A 31 12.49 6.95 6.78
C ASN A 31 12.82 5.96 5.65
N VAL A 32 13.46 4.84 5.98
CA VAL A 32 13.90 3.82 5.02
C VAL A 32 13.21 2.50 5.32
N VAL A 33 12.47 1.96 4.35
CA VAL A 33 11.98 0.57 4.37
C VAL A 33 13.11 -0.33 3.88
N VAL A 34 13.41 -1.37 4.65
CA VAL A 34 14.49 -2.33 4.38
C VAL A 34 13.87 -3.69 4.10
N SER A 35 14.10 -4.20 2.89
CA SER A 35 13.72 -5.54 2.45
C SER A 35 14.96 -6.34 2.10
N GLN A 36 15.05 -7.56 2.62
CA GLN A 36 16.20 -8.46 2.42
C GLN A 36 15.99 -9.42 1.24
N HIS A 37 14.74 -9.55 0.75
CA HIS A 37 14.40 -10.37 -0.41
C HIS A 37 13.08 -9.92 -1.03
N ASP A 38 12.79 -10.44 -2.22
CA ASP A 38 11.53 -10.22 -2.96
C ASP A 38 11.04 -8.75 -3.03
N PRO A 39 11.85 -7.78 -3.50
CA PRO A 39 13.30 -7.84 -3.78
C PRO A 39 14.14 -7.38 -2.58
N ALA A 40 15.44 -7.68 -2.60
CA ALA A 40 16.39 -7.06 -1.68
C ALA A 40 16.58 -5.58 -2.07
N VAL A 41 16.11 -4.65 -1.25
CA VAL A 41 16.07 -3.21 -1.56
C VAL A 41 15.93 -2.36 -0.31
N HIS A 42 16.56 -1.18 -0.33
CA HIS A 42 16.30 -0.07 0.57
C HIS A 42 15.48 1.00 -0.14
N ILE A 43 14.34 1.37 0.44
CA ILE A 43 13.42 2.37 -0.10
C ILE A 43 13.42 3.57 0.84
N ALA A 44 14.16 4.61 0.47
CA ALA A 44 14.26 5.84 1.24
C ALA A 44 13.19 6.85 0.82
N LEU A 45 12.43 7.32 1.80
CA LEU A 45 11.39 8.35 1.67
C LEU A 45 11.90 9.69 2.20
N PRO A 46 11.16 10.81 2.11
CA PRO A 46 11.61 12.07 2.68
C PRO A 46 11.68 11.99 4.22
N LYS A 47 12.63 12.71 4.82
CA LYS A 47 12.82 12.69 6.30
C LYS A 47 11.63 13.26 7.07
N GLN A 48 10.86 14.13 6.43
CA GLN A 48 9.66 14.72 7.02
C GLN A 48 8.43 13.80 6.94
N ALA A 49 8.51 12.68 6.19
CA ALA A 49 7.42 11.72 6.10
C ALA A 49 7.29 10.96 7.43
N ILE A 50 6.09 10.98 8.00
CA ILE A 50 5.78 10.35 9.28
C ILE A 50 5.37 8.90 9.02
N TYR A 51 6.08 7.96 9.64
CA TYR A 51 5.73 6.54 9.57
C TYR A 51 4.51 6.24 10.45
N LEU A 52 3.48 5.64 9.87
CA LEU A 52 2.24 5.25 10.54
C LEU A 52 2.20 3.75 10.91
N GLY A 53 3.29 3.02 10.65
CA GLY A 53 3.35 1.60 10.94
C GLY A 53 3.17 0.71 9.70
N ALA A 54 3.02 -0.57 9.96
CA ALA A 54 2.87 -1.59 8.94
C ALA A 54 1.71 -2.53 9.25
N GLU A 55 1.16 -3.12 8.20
CA GLU A 55 0.11 -4.14 8.30
C GLU A 55 0.46 -5.33 7.41
N HIS A 56 0.38 -6.53 7.98
CA HIS A 56 0.52 -7.80 7.28
C HIS A 56 -0.85 -8.47 7.27
N PHE A 57 -1.31 -8.95 6.12
CA PHE A 57 -2.61 -9.59 5.95
C PHE A 57 -2.64 -10.46 4.68
N VAL A 58 -3.63 -11.36 4.63
CA VAL A 58 -3.92 -12.13 3.42
C VAL A 58 -5.01 -11.41 2.61
N LEU A 59 -4.66 -10.87 1.45
CA LEU A 59 -5.59 -10.19 0.56
C LEU A 59 -6.50 -11.21 -0.14
N TYR A 60 -7.80 -11.08 0.12
CA TYR A 60 -8.88 -11.92 -0.43
C TYR A 60 -8.62 -13.44 -0.37
N GLY A 61 -7.82 -13.91 0.60
CA GLY A 61 -7.48 -15.33 0.74
C GLY A 61 -6.48 -15.88 -0.29
N VAL A 62 -5.88 -15.03 -1.14
CA VAL A 62 -5.08 -15.50 -2.30
C VAL A 62 -3.65 -14.97 -2.36
N ALA A 63 -3.37 -13.83 -1.72
CA ALA A 63 -2.06 -13.20 -1.73
C ALA A 63 -1.66 -12.79 -0.31
N ASP A 64 -0.39 -12.99 0.01
CA ASP A 64 0.27 -12.51 1.21
C ASP A 64 0.71 -11.06 0.99
N CYS A 65 0.23 -10.13 1.80
CA CYS A 65 0.44 -8.70 1.65
C CYS A 65 1.06 -8.09 2.89
N GLU A 66 2.04 -7.22 2.68
CA GLU A 66 2.64 -6.40 3.71
C GLU A 66 2.68 -4.95 3.24
N ILE A 67 2.14 -4.02 4.03
CA ILE A 67 2.07 -2.59 3.76
C ILE A 67 2.91 -1.84 4.79
N HIS A 68 3.70 -0.85 4.34
CA HIS A 68 4.28 0.20 5.16
C HIS A 68 3.74 1.56 4.71
N LEU A 69 3.23 2.34 5.66
CA LEU A 69 2.56 3.60 5.35
C LEU A 69 3.28 4.80 5.96
N PHE A 70 3.53 5.81 5.14
CA PHE A 70 4.06 7.10 5.58
C PHE A 70 3.22 8.24 5.03
N VAL A 71 3.16 9.35 5.75
CA VAL A 71 2.40 10.54 5.34
C VAL A 71 3.17 11.84 5.59
N GLU A 72 2.89 12.83 4.75
CA GLU A 72 3.03 14.24 5.09
C GLU A 72 1.61 14.84 5.14
N ALA A 73 1.33 15.67 6.14
CA ALA A 73 0.00 16.23 6.35
C ALA A 73 0.04 17.70 6.77
N ASP A 74 -1.08 18.39 6.65
CA ASP A 74 -1.26 19.73 7.17
C ASP A 74 -1.47 19.74 8.70
N ALA A 75 -1.65 20.95 9.26
CA ALA A 75 -1.87 21.13 10.70
C ALA A 75 -3.18 20.49 11.21
N GLN A 76 -4.13 20.18 10.32
CA GLN A 76 -5.40 19.53 10.60
C GLN A 76 -5.32 18.00 10.38
N ARG A 77 -4.12 17.47 10.08
CA ARG A 77 -3.88 16.06 9.72
C ARG A 77 -4.60 15.61 8.45
N VAL A 78 -4.89 16.54 7.54
CA VAL A 78 -5.28 16.19 6.18
C VAL A 78 -4.02 15.81 5.40
N VAL A 79 -4.03 14.62 4.81
CA VAL A 79 -2.89 14.09 4.06
C VAL A 79 -2.60 14.99 2.86
N LYS A 80 -1.37 15.47 2.78
CA LYS A 80 -0.81 16.18 1.62
C LYS A 80 -0.04 15.24 0.71
N ARG A 81 0.69 14.29 1.29
CA ARG A 81 1.41 13.24 0.57
C ARG A 81 1.27 11.90 1.28
N LEU A 82 1.07 10.85 0.50
CA LEU A 82 1.00 9.47 0.96
C LEU A 82 2.11 8.66 0.29
N TYR A 83 2.85 7.90 1.09
CA TYR A 83 3.82 6.93 0.63
C TYR A 83 3.39 5.56 1.11
N TRP A 84 2.85 4.77 0.20
CA TRP A 84 2.40 3.41 0.44
C TRP A 84 3.38 2.46 -0.23
N ILE A 85 4.12 1.71 0.58
CA ILE A 85 5.03 0.66 0.12
C ILE A 85 4.35 -0.68 0.41
N GLN A 86 4.23 -1.54 -0.59
CA GLN A 86 3.58 -2.84 -0.46
C GLN A 86 4.43 -3.94 -1.08
N PHE A 87 4.59 -5.02 -0.32
CA PHE A 87 5.13 -6.27 -0.80
C PHE A 87 3.96 -7.25 -0.88
N GLU A 88 3.80 -7.90 -2.02
CA GLU A 88 2.70 -8.84 -2.23
C GLU A 88 3.18 -10.08 -2.97
N GLY A 89 2.67 -11.25 -2.59
CA GLY A 89 2.92 -12.48 -3.32
C GLY A 89 1.77 -13.47 -3.25
N TYR A 90 1.47 -14.13 -4.37
CA TYR A 90 0.46 -15.19 -4.39
C TYR A 90 0.85 -16.35 -3.45
N LEU A 91 -0.13 -16.79 -2.65
CA LEU A 91 0.04 -17.91 -1.74
C LEU A 91 0.32 -19.22 -2.50
N PRO A 92 0.97 -20.22 -1.86
CA PRO A 92 1.14 -21.54 -2.46
C PRO A 92 -0.17 -22.23 -2.84
N SER A 93 -1.29 -21.87 -2.20
CA SER A 93 -2.63 -22.37 -2.51
C SER A 93 -3.18 -21.90 -3.87
N THR A 94 -2.56 -20.90 -4.50
CA THR A 94 -2.91 -20.37 -5.82
C THR A 94 -1.73 -20.49 -6.80
N PRO A 95 -1.26 -21.72 -7.09
CA PRO A 95 0.04 -21.93 -7.75
C PRO A 95 0.10 -21.43 -9.20
N ASN A 96 -1.04 -21.30 -9.86
CA ASN A 96 -1.14 -20.85 -11.26
C ASN A 96 -1.45 -19.34 -11.39
N ALA A 97 -1.64 -18.63 -10.27
CA ALA A 97 -1.93 -17.21 -10.29
C ALA A 97 -0.65 -16.41 -10.57
N THR A 98 -0.76 -15.42 -11.45
CA THR A 98 0.33 -14.51 -11.85
C THR A 98 -0.21 -13.11 -12.08
N TYR A 99 0.63 -12.11 -11.90
CA TYR A 99 0.29 -10.72 -12.20
C TYR A 99 0.36 -10.47 -13.71
N GLY A 100 -0.74 -9.96 -14.25
CA GLY A 100 -0.95 -9.71 -15.68
C GLY A 100 -1.03 -8.23 -16.03
N TYR A 101 -0.16 -7.39 -15.44
CA TYR A 101 -0.15 -5.96 -15.75
C TYR A 101 0.11 -5.70 -17.23
N LYS A 102 -0.70 -4.80 -17.80
CA LYS A 102 -0.57 -4.31 -19.18
C LYS A 102 -0.29 -2.80 -19.15
N PHE A 103 0.68 -2.37 -18.35
CA PHE A 103 1.04 -0.95 -18.32
C PHE A 103 1.94 -0.67 -19.51
N GLU A 104 1.65 0.41 -20.23
CA GLU A 104 2.41 0.81 -21.41
C GLU A 104 3.63 1.66 -21.05
N ARG A 105 3.63 2.23 -19.84
CA ARG A 105 4.67 3.14 -19.35
C ARG A 105 5.54 2.43 -18.33
N THR A 106 6.84 2.70 -18.43
CA THR A 106 7.84 2.16 -17.50
C THR A 106 8.74 3.28 -17.00
N LEU A 107 9.27 3.11 -15.80
CA LEU A 107 10.22 4.01 -15.16
C LEU A 107 11.34 3.20 -14.53
N GLU A 108 12.58 3.65 -14.67
CA GLU A 108 13.71 3.02 -13.99
C GLU A 108 14.13 3.88 -12.80
N LEU A 109 14.18 3.28 -11.61
CA LEU A 109 14.63 3.91 -10.36
C LEU A 109 15.56 2.96 -9.62
N GLY A 110 16.73 3.41 -9.19
CA GLY A 110 17.69 2.59 -8.43
C GLY A 110 18.10 1.29 -9.15
N GLY A 111 18.12 1.28 -10.48
CA GLY A 111 18.41 0.09 -11.29
C GLY A 111 17.31 -0.98 -11.25
N MET A 112 16.09 -0.60 -10.88
CA MET A 112 14.87 -1.42 -10.93
C MET A 112 13.91 -0.82 -11.95
N LYS A 113 13.32 -1.69 -12.76
CA LYS A 113 12.28 -1.32 -13.71
C LYS A 113 10.91 -1.42 -13.05
N PHE A 114 10.13 -0.33 -13.13
CA PHE A 114 8.76 -0.26 -12.68
C PHE A 114 7.82 -0.07 -13.86
N ASP A 115 6.72 -0.81 -13.87
CA ASP A 115 5.55 -0.49 -14.66
C ASP A 115 4.78 0.62 -13.92
N VAL A 116 4.39 1.70 -14.59
CA VAL A 116 3.84 2.89 -13.93
C VAL A 116 2.46 3.30 -14.43
N ARG A 117 1.61 3.74 -13.51
CA ARG A 117 0.26 4.23 -13.82
C ARG A 117 -0.12 5.44 -12.95
N PRO A 118 0.07 6.66 -13.48
CA PRO A 118 -0.53 7.88 -12.95
C PRO A 118 -2.05 7.84 -13.02
N ARG A 119 -2.72 8.39 -12.00
CA ARG A 119 -4.17 8.58 -11.92
C ARG A 119 -4.51 9.77 -11.04
N PHE A 120 -5.75 10.22 -11.14
CA PHE A 120 -6.39 11.07 -10.15
C PHE A 120 -7.81 10.57 -9.88
N GLY A 121 -8.39 11.06 -8.79
CA GLY A 121 -9.79 10.81 -8.48
C GLY A 121 -10.23 11.49 -7.19
N PRO A 122 -11.54 11.58 -6.96
CA PRO A 122 -12.06 11.93 -5.64
C PRO A 122 -11.62 10.86 -4.62
N SER A 123 -11.36 11.28 -3.39
CA SER A 123 -11.18 10.34 -2.29
C SER A 123 -12.54 9.72 -1.96
N GLN A 124 -12.60 8.40 -1.93
CA GLN A 124 -13.83 7.65 -1.72
C GLN A 124 -13.55 6.48 -0.79
N PRO A 125 -14.56 6.01 -0.02
CA PRO A 125 -14.41 4.78 0.76
C PRO A 125 -13.91 3.63 -0.11
N ALA A 126 -12.83 2.99 0.32
CA ALA A 126 -12.26 1.86 -0.37
C ALA A 126 -13.19 0.64 -0.25
N LYS A 127 -13.08 -0.26 -1.23
CA LYS A 127 -13.82 -1.53 -1.21
C LYS A 127 -13.40 -2.34 0.01
N GLU A 128 -14.37 -2.87 0.75
CA GLU A 128 -14.10 -3.72 1.92
C GLU A 128 -13.18 -4.90 1.56
N GLY A 129 -12.22 -5.18 2.44
CA GLY A 129 -11.22 -6.23 2.27
C GLY A 129 -10.10 -5.92 1.28
N SER A 130 -10.13 -4.76 0.60
CA SER A 130 -9.02 -4.31 -0.25
C SER A 130 -7.83 -3.80 0.56
N ASP A 131 -6.68 -3.80 -0.09
CA ASP A 131 -5.46 -3.13 0.34
C ASP A 131 -5.68 -1.63 0.60
N ALA A 132 -6.45 -0.94 -0.25
CA ALA A 132 -6.85 0.45 -0.04
C ALA A 132 -7.69 0.65 1.24
N ALA A 133 -8.55 -0.32 1.59
CA ALA A 133 -9.31 -0.26 2.84
C ALA A 133 -8.42 -0.43 4.07
N LYS A 134 -7.36 -1.23 3.99
CA LYS A 134 -6.32 -1.32 5.03
C LYS A 134 -5.61 0.01 5.21
N VAL A 135 -5.17 0.63 4.12
CA VAL A 135 -4.53 1.96 4.15
C VAL A 135 -5.44 3.02 4.76
N GLN A 136 -6.71 3.10 4.36
CA GLN A 136 -7.66 4.03 4.96
C GLN A 136 -7.83 3.76 6.46
N ALA A 137 -7.95 2.50 6.88
CA ALA A 137 -8.04 2.14 8.29
C ALA A 137 -6.78 2.57 9.08
N MET A 138 -5.58 2.38 8.51
CA MET A 138 -4.32 2.82 9.12
C MET A 138 -4.27 4.35 9.29
N LEU A 139 -4.70 5.12 8.26
CA LEU A 139 -4.79 6.58 8.34
C LEU A 139 -5.74 7.02 9.47
N HIS A 140 -6.94 6.45 9.50
CA HIS A 140 -7.96 6.79 10.49
C HIS A 140 -7.52 6.42 11.92
N ALA A 141 -6.87 5.27 12.11
CA ALA A 141 -6.35 4.86 13.41
C ALA A 141 -5.32 5.84 13.98
N HIS A 142 -4.61 6.56 13.11
CA HIS A 142 -3.64 7.59 13.48
C HIS A 142 -4.22 9.02 13.46
N GLY A 143 -5.52 9.17 13.23
CA GLY A 143 -6.23 10.45 13.21
C GLY A 143 -5.92 11.31 11.98
N TYR A 144 -5.51 10.69 10.86
CA TYR A 144 -5.39 11.35 9.57
C TYR A 144 -6.65 11.17 8.73
N THR A 145 -6.87 12.11 7.81
CA THR A 145 -7.94 12.03 6.81
C THR A 145 -7.38 12.27 5.41
N GLU A 146 -7.95 11.62 4.42
CA GLU A 146 -7.67 11.94 3.01
C GLU A 146 -8.28 13.29 2.63
N PRO A 147 -7.66 14.06 1.72
CA PRO A 147 -8.26 15.28 1.17
C PRO A 147 -9.43 14.93 0.24
N ALA A 148 -10.12 15.92 -0.32
CA ALA A 148 -11.29 15.69 -1.18
C ALA A 148 -10.96 14.93 -2.48
N GLY A 149 -9.74 15.06 -2.98
CA GLY A 149 -9.27 14.34 -4.16
C GLY A 149 -7.75 14.20 -4.14
N MET A 150 -7.28 13.10 -4.71
CA MET A 150 -5.87 12.75 -4.76
C MET A 150 -5.45 12.49 -6.21
N MET A 151 -4.19 12.81 -6.51
CA MET A 151 -3.46 12.23 -7.63
C MET A 151 -2.45 11.22 -7.10
N ASN A 152 -2.15 10.18 -7.88
CA ASN A 152 -1.13 9.21 -7.50
C ASN A 152 -0.41 8.65 -8.71
N VAL A 153 0.78 8.11 -8.45
CA VAL A 153 1.50 7.21 -9.34
C VAL A 153 1.61 5.88 -8.62
N ARG A 154 1.02 4.84 -9.24
CA ARG A 154 1.30 3.46 -8.87
C ARG A 154 2.52 2.98 -9.67
N LEU A 155 3.54 2.52 -8.97
CA LEU A 155 4.72 1.86 -9.50
C LEU A 155 4.65 0.38 -9.11
N VAL A 156 4.87 -0.52 -10.06
CA VAL A 156 4.90 -1.97 -9.80
C VAL A 156 6.19 -2.57 -10.35
N HIS A 157 6.90 -3.30 -9.51
CA HIS A 157 8.05 -4.10 -9.89
C HIS A 157 7.77 -5.58 -9.60
N LEU A 158 7.73 -6.40 -10.64
CA LEU A 158 7.66 -7.86 -10.49
C LEU A 158 9.06 -8.39 -10.19
N THR A 159 9.19 -9.13 -9.10
CA THR A 159 10.51 -9.48 -8.53
C THR A 159 11.27 -10.53 -9.34
N ASP A 160 10.55 -11.32 -10.13
CA ASP A 160 11.12 -12.38 -10.96
C ASP A 160 10.25 -12.69 -12.20
N ALA A 161 10.75 -13.60 -13.04
CA ALA A 161 10.07 -14.02 -14.27
C ALA A 161 8.78 -14.84 -14.03
N THR A 162 8.56 -15.35 -12.81
CA THR A 162 7.33 -16.08 -12.46
C THR A 162 6.14 -15.13 -12.31
N LYS A 163 6.40 -13.84 -12.06
CA LYS A 163 5.36 -12.81 -11.89
C LYS A 163 4.38 -13.15 -10.77
N ARG A 164 4.85 -13.82 -9.72
CA ARG A 164 4.03 -14.21 -8.56
C ARG A 164 4.20 -13.30 -7.35
N ARG A 165 5.20 -12.41 -7.38
CA ARG A 165 5.49 -11.45 -6.33
C ARG A 165 5.72 -10.07 -6.93
N GLU A 166 5.36 -9.06 -6.17
CA GLU A 166 5.53 -7.66 -6.54
C GLU A 166 5.98 -6.80 -5.37
N LEU A 167 6.78 -5.78 -5.71
CA LEU A 167 6.89 -4.56 -4.94
C LEU A 167 5.99 -3.51 -5.62
N MET A 168 4.96 -3.06 -4.92
CA MET A 168 4.14 -1.93 -5.32
C MET A 168 4.48 -0.71 -4.47
N VAL A 169 4.66 0.43 -5.13
CA VAL A 169 4.77 1.74 -4.47
C VAL A 169 3.68 2.65 -5.01
N ILE A 170 2.88 3.21 -4.12
CA ILE A 170 1.93 4.27 -4.45
C ILE A 170 2.41 5.54 -3.77
N TYR A 171 2.81 6.50 -4.60
CA TYR A 171 3.03 7.88 -4.20
C TYR A 171 1.81 8.69 -4.57
N ALA A 172 1.18 9.35 -3.59
CA ALA A 172 -0.01 10.15 -3.83
C ALA A 172 0.12 11.54 -3.21
N GLU A 173 -0.54 12.53 -3.82
CA GLU A 173 -0.56 13.91 -3.37
C GLU A 173 -1.98 14.48 -3.41
N ASP A 174 -2.27 15.43 -2.52
CA ASP A 174 -3.51 16.21 -2.55
C ASP A 174 -3.63 16.92 -3.90
N LEU A 175 -4.74 16.68 -4.58
CA LEU A 175 -5.00 17.28 -5.88
C LEU A 175 -5.15 18.81 -5.79
N LYS A 176 -5.57 19.34 -4.64
CA LYS A 176 -5.72 20.77 -4.41
C LYS A 176 -4.42 21.55 -4.63
N GLU A 177 -3.26 20.93 -4.42
CA GLU A 177 -1.95 21.55 -4.65
C GLU A 177 -1.73 21.90 -6.14
N THR A 178 -2.50 21.31 -7.05
CA THR A 178 -2.50 21.65 -8.49
C THR A 178 -3.45 22.81 -8.85
N GLY A 179 -4.29 23.26 -7.91
CA GLY A 179 -5.36 24.22 -8.18
C GLY A 179 -6.60 23.65 -8.88
N PHE A 180 -6.70 22.32 -8.98
CA PHE A 180 -7.84 21.62 -9.58
C PHE A 180 -8.47 20.62 -8.62
N THR A 181 -9.77 20.40 -8.80
CA THR A 181 -10.51 19.26 -8.23
C THR A 181 -10.52 18.07 -9.19
N ALA A 182 -10.90 16.90 -8.70
CA ALA A 182 -10.96 15.70 -9.54
C ALA A 182 -11.99 15.85 -10.66
N GLU A 183 -13.15 16.45 -10.35
CA GLU A 183 -14.21 16.73 -11.34
C GLU A 183 -13.72 17.64 -12.46
N GLU A 184 -12.91 18.66 -12.14
CA GLU A 184 -12.38 19.59 -13.13
C GLU A 184 -11.33 18.97 -14.06
N LEU A 185 -10.66 17.88 -13.66
CA LEU A 185 -9.69 17.16 -14.49
C LEU A 185 -10.33 16.06 -15.35
N MET A 186 -11.57 15.66 -15.08
CA MET A 186 -12.31 14.69 -15.91
C MET A 186 -12.44 15.17 -17.36
N PRO A 187 -12.70 14.28 -18.35
CA PRO A 187 -12.77 14.65 -19.77
C PRO A 187 -13.66 15.85 -20.13
N SER A 188 -14.73 16.09 -19.38
CA SER A 188 -15.64 17.22 -19.55
C SER A 188 -15.28 18.46 -18.71
N GLY A 189 -14.24 18.39 -17.88
CA GLY A 189 -13.85 19.42 -16.94
C GLY A 189 -12.89 20.46 -17.53
N ARG A 190 -12.89 21.66 -16.95
CA ARG A 190 -12.08 22.80 -17.42
C ARG A 190 -10.56 22.57 -17.41
N GLY A 191 -10.11 21.62 -16.59
CA GLY A 191 -8.71 21.30 -16.37
C GLY A 191 -8.25 20.04 -17.11
N ASN A 192 -9.10 19.39 -17.92
CA ASN A 192 -8.75 18.11 -18.54
C ASN A 192 -7.43 18.13 -19.31
N ALA A 193 -7.21 19.18 -20.11
CA ALA A 193 -5.99 19.34 -20.90
C ALA A 193 -4.72 19.50 -20.03
N GLN A 194 -4.86 19.88 -18.76
CA GLN A 194 -3.74 20.07 -17.84
C GLN A 194 -3.25 18.76 -17.21
N TRP A 195 -4.04 17.69 -17.28
CA TRP A 195 -3.67 16.42 -16.63
C TRP A 195 -2.33 15.88 -17.14
N LEU A 196 -2.02 16.02 -18.43
CA LEU A 196 -0.77 15.52 -19.00
C LEU A 196 0.48 16.21 -18.41
N GLU A 197 0.42 17.51 -18.14
CA GLU A 197 1.53 18.19 -17.48
C GLU A 197 1.56 17.89 -15.98
N ILE A 198 0.40 17.86 -15.32
CA ILE A 198 0.29 17.51 -13.90
C ILE A 198 0.87 16.12 -13.63
N GLU A 199 0.53 15.12 -14.45
CA GLU A 199 1.06 13.76 -14.26
C GLU A 199 2.56 13.69 -14.52
N LYS A 200 3.08 14.48 -15.47
CA LYS A 200 4.51 14.54 -15.77
C LYS A 200 5.28 15.15 -14.59
N GLU A 201 4.79 16.24 -14.02
CA GLU A 201 5.39 16.83 -12.83
C GLU A 201 5.30 15.90 -11.61
N LEU A 202 4.16 15.21 -11.45
CA LEU A 202 3.98 14.21 -10.40
C LEU A 202 5.02 13.07 -10.53
N MET A 203 5.28 12.61 -11.76
CA MET A 203 6.31 11.60 -12.03
C MET A 203 7.72 12.09 -11.71
N GLU A 204 8.04 13.37 -11.88
CA GLU A 204 9.33 13.93 -11.42
C GLU A 204 9.41 13.95 -9.89
N ARG A 205 8.33 14.35 -9.20
CA ARG A 205 8.28 14.32 -7.72
C ARG A 205 8.39 12.91 -7.16
N VAL A 206 7.91 11.88 -7.86
CA VAL A 206 8.19 10.47 -7.48
C VAL A 206 9.69 10.20 -7.43
N LYS A 207 10.45 10.60 -8.46
CA LYS A 207 11.91 10.39 -8.53
C LYS A 207 12.65 11.12 -7.41
N GLU A 208 12.17 12.30 -7.04
CA GLU A 208 12.77 13.11 -5.99
C GLU A 208 12.54 12.53 -4.59
N ASN A 209 11.32 12.03 -4.35
CA ASN A 209 10.83 11.66 -3.03
C ASN A 209 10.93 10.17 -2.70
N VAL A 210 11.05 9.29 -3.71
CA VAL A 210 11.17 7.84 -3.49
C VAL A 210 12.46 7.35 -4.13
N ARG A 211 13.43 6.98 -3.28
CA ARG A 211 14.76 6.56 -3.72
C ARG A 211 14.98 5.09 -3.40
N PHE A 212 15.43 4.36 -4.40
CA PHE A 212 15.73 2.94 -4.31
C PHE A 212 17.24 2.74 -4.34
N ALA A 213 17.76 1.94 -3.42
CA ALA A 213 19.13 1.45 -3.45
C ALA A 213 19.09 -0.08 -3.30
N LYS A 214 19.82 -0.78 -4.16
CA LYS A 214 20.03 -2.22 -4.00
C LYS A 214 20.92 -2.46 -2.79
N GLU A 215 20.63 -3.55 -2.08
CA GLU A 215 21.51 -4.09 -1.05
C GLU A 215 22.81 -4.66 -1.64
#